data_AF-A0A1Z8KQQ7-F1
#
_entry.id   AF-A0A1Z8KQQ7-F1
#
_cell.length_a   1.000
_cell.length_b   1.000
_cell.length_c   1.000
_cell.angle_alpha   90.00
_cell.angle_beta   90.00
_cell.angle_gamma   90.00
#
_symmetry.space_group_name_H-M   'P 1'
#
loop_
_entity.id
_entity.type
_entity.pdbx_description
1 polymer ?
#
loop_
_entity_poly.entity_id
_entity_poly.type
_entity_poly.pdbx_seq_one_letter_code
_entity_poly.pdbx_strand_id
1 'polypeptide(L)'
;MNKYMFIFIFSIVFANETVDKKQEDSNWKTKFIPIVGQFKNQKYFKGIILGSLQTYTAYKLSHYNKSKQIGKRNTYAWWTVGLYFYGIIDAYVDNNLKNFPKNKNEEK
;
A
#
# COMPACT_ATOMS: atom_id res chain seq x y z
N MET A 1 19.75 12.11 -9.14
CA MET A 1 18.28 11.97 -9.00
C MET A 1 17.84 12.95 -7.93
N ASN A 2 17.07 13.97 -8.31
CA ASN A 2 16.97 15.24 -7.58
C ASN A 2 16.20 15.07 -6.26
N LYS A 3 16.72 15.60 -5.13
CA LYS A 3 16.16 15.46 -3.76
C LYS A 3 14.68 15.87 -3.67
N TYR A 4 14.27 16.80 -4.52
CA TYR A 4 12.92 17.38 -4.56
C TYR A 4 11.89 16.51 -5.31
N MET A 5 12.32 15.48 -6.04
CA MET A 5 11.42 14.60 -6.78
C MET A 5 10.51 13.79 -5.86
N PHE A 6 10.99 13.43 -4.65
CA PHE A 6 10.18 12.75 -3.65
C PHE A 6 9.07 13.63 -3.06
N ILE A 7 9.35 14.93 -2.88
CA ILE A 7 8.37 15.90 -2.35
C ILE A 7 7.26 16.11 -3.37
N PHE A 8 7.60 16.21 -4.66
CA PHE A 8 6.61 16.36 -5.74
C PHE A 8 5.67 15.15 -5.86
N ILE A 9 6.21 13.93 -5.72
CA ILE A 9 5.39 12.70 -5.70
C ILE A 9 4.50 12.65 -4.46
N PHE A 10 5.00 13.10 -3.30
CA PHE A 10 4.23 13.17 -2.06
C PHE A 10 3.06 14.17 -2.16
N SER A 11 3.25 15.32 -2.81
CA SER A 11 2.19 16.30 -3.03
C SER A 11 1.07 15.80 -3.96
N ILE A 12 1.39 15.02 -5.00
CA ILE A 12 0.37 14.44 -5.89
C ILE A 12 -0.50 13.42 -5.16
N VAL A 13 0.08 12.68 -4.20
CA VAL A 13 -0.64 11.66 -3.41
C VAL A 13 -1.65 12.29 -2.44
N PHE A 14 -1.35 13.48 -1.91
CA PHE A 14 -2.24 14.19 -0.97
C PHE A 14 -3.26 15.14 -1.63
N ALA A 15 -3.18 15.36 -2.93
CA ALA A 15 -4.01 16.36 -3.63
C ALA A 15 -5.44 15.90 -3.98
N ASN A 16 -5.88 14.70 -3.61
CA ASN A 16 -7.22 14.20 -3.94
C ASN A 16 -8.05 13.95 -2.67
N GLU A 17 -8.63 15.03 -2.12
CA GLU A 17 -9.83 14.93 -1.30
C GLU A 17 -11.07 15.05 -2.20
N THR A 18 -12.08 14.23 -1.88
CA THR A 18 -13.43 14.18 -2.48
C THR A 18 -13.55 13.53 -3.85
N VAL A 19 -13.48 12.19 -3.87
CA VAL A 19 -14.09 11.42 -4.97
C VAL A 19 -15.11 10.46 -4.35
N ASP A 20 -16.33 10.96 -4.19
CA ASP A 20 -17.52 10.13 -4.01
C ASP A 20 -17.65 9.20 -5.21
N LYS A 21 -17.36 7.91 -5.04
CA LYS A 21 -17.56 6.93 -6.12
C LYS A 21 -18.23 5.65 -5.63
N LYS A 22 -19.54 5.67 -5.86
CA LYS A 22 -20.39 4.56 -6.35
C LYS A 22 -19.54 3.41 -6.91
N GLN A 23 -19.79 2.24 -6.34
CA GLN A 23 -19.32 0.89 -6.71
C GLN A 23 -18.99 0.75 -8.20
N GLU A 24 -17.73 1.01 -8.56
CA GLU A 24 -17.21 0.82 -9.92
C GLU A 24 -16.65 -0.60 -10.03
N ASP A 25 -17.15 -1.32 -11.04
CA ASP A 25 -16.80 -2.70 -11.40
C ASP A 25 -15.27 -2.88 -11.46
N SER A 26 -14.72 -3.35 -10.35
CA SER A 26 -13.28 -3.28 -10.13
C SER A 26 -12.60 -4.51 -10.70
N ASN A 27 -12.11 -4.36 -11.93
CA ASN A 27 -11.13 -5.21 -12.59
C ASN A 27 -10.17 -5.83 -11.56
N TRP A 28 -10.28 -7.14 -11.33
CA TRP A 28 -9.64 -7.87 -10.23
C TRP A 28 -8.12 -7.62 -10.13
N LYS A 29 -7.48 -7.31 -11.26
CA LYS A 29 -6.05 -6.97 -11.37
C LYS A 29 -5.63 -5.77 -10.51
N THR A 30 -6.50 -4.77 -10.33
CA THR A 30 -6.17 -3.59 -9.50
C THR A 30 -6.15 -3.92 -8.01
N LYS A 31 -6.77 -5.04 -7.58
CA LYS A 31 -6.72 -5.54 -6.21
C LYS A 31 -5.39 -6.22 -5.86
N PHE A 32 -4.61 -6.64 -6.87
CA PHE A 32 -3.28 -7.23 -6.69
C PHE A 32 -2.17 -6.19 -6.48
N ILE A 33 -2.52 -4.90 -6.52
CA ILE A 33 -1.59 -3.83 -6.16
C ILE A 33 -1.96 -3.36 -4.74
N PRO A 34 -1.13 -3.66 -3.73
CA PRO A 34 -1.46 -3.42 -2.32
C PRO A 34 -1.86 -1.96 -2.04
N ILE A 35 -1.09 -1.02 -2.60
CA ILE A 35 -1.32 0.42 -2.43
C ILE A 35 -2.68 0.82 -3.01
N VAL A 36 -3.02 0.36 -4.22
CA VAL A 36 -4.30 0.69 -4.85
C VAL A 36 -5.47 0.14 -4.03
N GLY A 37 -5.34 -1.08 -3.47
CA GLY A 37 -6.34 -1.66 -2.57
C GLY A 37 -6.60 -0.80 -1.32
N GLN A 38 -5.55 -0.29 -0.68
CA GLN A 38 -5.67 0.56 0.51
C GLN A 38 -6.33 1.91 0.22
N PHE A 39 -6.04 2.52 -0.94
CA PHE A 39 -6.65 3.77 -1.37
C PHE A 39 -8.14 3.59 -1.68
N LYS A 40 -8.53 2.47 -2.32
CA LYS A 40 -9.95 2.12 -2.49
C LYS A 40 -10.66 1.91 -1.17
N ASN A 41 -9.93 1.41 -0.16
CA ASN A 41 -10.46 1.26 1.19
C ASN A 41 -10.48 2.57 1.99
N GLN A 42 -10.12 3.72 1.41
CA GLN A 42 -10.01 5.02 2.10
C GLN A 42 -9.05 4.98 3.32
N LYS A 43 -8.15 3.98 3.38
CA LYS A 43 -7.16 3.86 4.45
C LYS A 43 -5.81 4.38 3.99
N TYR A 44 -5.79 5.68 3.67
CA TYR A 44 -4.62 6.36 3.09
C TYR A 44 -3.38 6.28 3.99
N PHE A 45 -3.56 6.45 5.31
CA PHE A 45 -2.46 6.37 6.27
C PHE A 45 -1.78 4.99 6.26
N LYS A 46 -2.57 3.91 6.27
CA LYS A 46 -2.04 2.54 6.12
C LYS A 46 -1.32 2.37 4.77
N GLY A 47 -1.91 2.88 3.70
CA GLY A 47 -1.32 2.84 2.36
C GLY A 47 0.04 3.54 2.28
N ILE A 48 0.19 4.71 2.92
CA ILE A 48 1.45 5.46 2.98
C ILE A 48 2.51 4.70 3.79
N ILE A 49 2.15 4.14 4.94
CA ILE A 49 3.08 3.33 5.75
C ILE A 49 3.55 2.11 4.95
N LEU A 50 2.62 1.35 4.37
CA LEU A 50 2.97 0.16 3.58
C LEU A 50 3.80 0.51 2.35
N GLY A 51 3.45 1.58 1.64
CA GLY A 51 4.20 2.06 0.49
C GLY A 51 5.62 2.53 0.84
N SER A 52 5.78 3.27 1.94
CA SER A 52 7.11 3.70 2.41
C SER A 52 7.97 2.50 2.83
N LEU A 53 7.39 1.48 3.46
CA LEU A 53 8.12 0.28 3.85
C LEU A 53 8.51 -0.58 2.63
N GLN A 54 7.60 -0.78 1.67
CA GLN A 54 7.89 -1.50 0.42
C GLN A 54 8.97 -0.82 -0.42
N THR A 55 8.91 0.52 -0.53
CA THR A 55 9.93 1.29 -1.25
C THR A 55 11.29 1.22 -0.54
N TYR A 56 11.30 1.27 0.80
CA TYR A 56 12.52 1.09 1.59
C TYR A 56 13.15 -0.30 1.40
N THR A 57 12.35 -1.38 1.46
CA THR A 57 12.88 -2.74 1.30
C THR A 57 13.37 -2.98 -0.13
N ALA A 58 12.68 -2.46 -1.13
CA ALA A 58 13.11 -2.52 -2.53
C ALA A 58 14.42 -1.73 -2.75
N TYR A 59 14.55 -0.55 -2.15
CA TYR A 59 15.79 0.23 -2.18
C TYR A 59 16.96 -0.55 -1.57
N LYS A 60 16.76 -1.14 -0.38
CA LYS A 60 17.79 -1.92 0.32
C LYS A 60 18.14 -3.19 -0.44
N LEU A 61 17.16 -3.86 -1.05
CA LEU A 61 17.36 -4.99 -1.93
C LEU A 61 18.28 -4.62 -3.10
N SER A 62 18.00 -3.51 -3.80
CA SER A 62 18.83 -3.01 -4.89
C SER A 62 20.23 -2.62 -4.43
N HIS A 63 20.34 -1.93 -3.29
CA HIS A 63 21.62 -1.53 -2.70
C HIS A 63 22.50 -2.75 -2.36
N TYR A 64 21.94 -3.78 -1.73
CA TYR A 64 22.70 -4.99 -1.38
C TYR A 64 22.98 -5.90 -2.57
N ASN A 65 22.17 -5.83 -3.63
CA ASN A 65 22.49 -6.47 -4.88
C ASN A 65 23.74 -5.85 -5.53
N LYS A 66 23.85 -4.52 -5.51
CA LYS A 66 25.04 -3.79 -6.02
C LYS A 66 26.28 -4.05 -5.18
N SER A 67 26.17 -4.08 -3.85
CA SER A 67 27.30 -4.35 -2.95
C SER A 67 27.63 -5.84 -2.79
N LYS A 68 26.97 -6.73 -3.56
CA LYS A 68 27.16 -8.19 -3.54
C LYS A 68 26.99 -8.85 -2.16
N GLN A 69 26.25 -8.21 -1.25
CA GLN A 69 25.96 -8.74 0.08
C GLN A 69 24.76 -9.70 0.03
N ILE A 70 25.00 -10.95 -0.37
CA ILE A 70 23.95 -11.95 -0.67
C ILE A 70 23.02 -12.19 0.53
N GLY A 71 23.56 -12.31 1.75
CA GLY A 71 22.75 -12.54 2.95
C GLY A 71 21.72 -11.44 3.18
N LYS A 72 22.17 -10.18 3.19
CA LYS A 72 21.27 -9.02 3.36
C LYS A 72 20.31 -8.88 2.18
N ARG A 73 20.78 -9.08 0.95
CA ARG A 73 19.91 -9.07 -0.24
C ARG A 73 18.76 -10.06 -0.09
N ASN A 74 19.05 -11.29 0.35
CA ASN A 74 18.03 -12.33 0.57
C ASN A 74 17.03 -11.92 1.64
N THR A 75 17.50 -11.37 2.77
CA THR A 75 16.62 -10.84 3.82
C THR A 75 15.67 -9.77 3.28
N TYR A 76 16.17 -8.78 2.54
CA TYR A 76 15.34 -7.72 1.97
C TYR A 76 14.46 -8.18 0.80
N ALA A 77 14.83 -9.26 0.10
CA ALA A 77 13.96 -9.91 -0.89
C ALA A 77 12.74 -10.52 -0.20
N TRP A 78 12.94 -11.27 0.89
CA TRP A 78 11.85 -11.83 1.69
C TRP A 78 10.97 -10.76 2.32
N TRP A 79 11.54 -9.66 2.81
CA TRP A 79 10.75 -8.53 3.28
C TRP A 79 9.91 -7.92 2.17
N THR A 80 10.46 -7.75 0.97
CA THR A 80 9.72 -7.17 -0.17
C THR A 80 8.55 -8.07 -0.58
N VAL A 81 8.78 -9.38 -0.66
CA VAL A 81 7.74 -10.38 -0.97
C VAL A 81 6.68 -10.43 0.14
N GLY A 82 7.09 -10.50 1.40
CA GLY A 82 6.20 -10.57 2.55
C GLY A 82 5.29 -9.34 2.66
N LEU A 83 5.86 -8.13 2.51
CA LEU A 83 5.10 -6.89 2.55
C LEU A 83 4.15 -6.72 1.37
N TYR A 84 4.50 -7.26 0.19
CA TYR A 84 3.62 -7.27 -0.97
C TYR A 84 2.36 -8.10 -0.68
N PHE A 85 2.52 -9.36 -0.25
CA PHE A 85 1.38 -10.22 0.07
C PHE A 85 0.59 -9.72 1.29
N TYR A 86 1.27 -9.23 2.33
CA TYR A 86 0.63 -8.64 3.50
C TYR A 86 -0.32 -7.50 3.12
N GLY A 87 0.14 -6.58 2.26
CA GLY A 87 -0.70 -5.44 1.86
C GLY A 87 -1.91 -5.86 1.01
N ILE A 88 -1.80 -6.92 0.20
CA ILE A 88 -2.94 -7.49 -0.54
C ILE A 88 -3.96 -8.08 0.43
N ILE A 89 -3.49 -8.87 1.40
CA ILE A 89 -4.36 -9.52 2.39
C ILE A 89 -5.06 -8.46 3.27
N ASP A 90 -4.32 -7.47 3.79
CA ASP A 90 -4.90 -6.39 4.61
C ASP A 90 -5.94 -5.59 3.82
N ALA A 91 -5.66 -5.26 2.55
CA ALA A 91 -6.63 -4.57 1.69
C ALA A 91 -7.86 -5.44 1.36
N TYR A 92 -7.67 -6.74 1.16
CA TYR A 92 -8.76 -7.67 0.91
C TYR A 92 -9.67 -7.80 2.14
N VAL A 93 -9.10 -8.02 3.32
CA VAL A 93 -9.84 -8.11 4.58
C VAL A 93 -10.57 -6.81 4.85
N ASP A 94 -9.91 -5.66 4.70
CA ASP A 94 -10.52 -4.35 4.91
C ASP A 94 -11.69 -4.07 3.96
N ASN A 95 -11.61 -4.52 2.70
CA ASN A 95 -12.71 -4.40 1.74
C ASN A 95 -13.91 -5.28 2.14
N ASN A 96 -13.66 -6.49 2.67
CA ASN A 96 -14.73 -7.34 3.17
C ASN A 96 -15.37 -6.75 4.42
N LEU A 97 -14.56 -6.21 5.35
CA LEU A 97 -15.02 -5.56 6.58
C LEU A 97 -15.89 -4.33 6.33
N LYS A 98 -15.68 -3.59 5.23
CA LYS A 98 -16.53 -2.44 4.85
C LYS A 98 -17.99 -2.81 4.62
N ASN A 99 -18.27 -4.04 4.20
CA ASN A 99 -19.63 -4.49 3.87
C ASN A 99 -20.35 -5.15 5.04
N PHE A 100 -19.73 -5.23 6.22
CA PHE A 100 -20.40 -5.79 7.39
C PHE A 100 -21.50 -4.84 7.89
N PRO A 101 -22.70 -5.36 8.19
CA PRO A 101 -23.77 -4.54 8.73
C PRO A 101 -23.33 -3.95 10.08
N LYS A 102 -23.33 -2.62 10.16
CA LYS A 102 -23.12 -1.93 11.42
C LYS A 102 -24.40 -2.05 12.23
N ASN A 103 -24.36 -2.75 13.36
CA ASN A 103 -25.51 -2.81 14.27
C ASN A 103 -25.84 -1.39 14.75
N LYS A 104 -27.03 -0.88 14.39
CA LYS A 104 -27.51 0.47 14.71
C LYS A 104 -27.92 0.66 16.19
N ASN A 105 -27.42 -0.16 17.10
CA ASN A 105 -27.89 -0.20 18.49
C ASN A 105 -26.97 0.51 19.49
N GLU A 106 -25.96 1.25 19.03
CA GLU A 106 -25.02 2.00 19.87
C GLU A 106 -25.10 3.52 19.67
N GLU A 107 -26.20 4.01 19.08
CA GLU A 107 -26.60 5.43 19.17
C GLU A 107 -27.74 5.54 20.19
N LYS A 108 -27.37 5.58 21.48
CA LYS A 108 -28.21 6.11 22.55
C LYS A 108 -27.35 6.93 23.51
#